data_AF-A0A7C9AHK8-F1
#
_entry.id   AF-A0A7C9AHK8-F1
#
_cell.length_a   1.000
_cell.length_b   1.000
_cell.length_c   1.000
_cell.angle_alpha   90.00
_cell.angle_beta   90.00
_cell.angle_gamma   90.00
#
_symmetry.space_group_name_H-M   'P 1'
#
loop_
_entity.id
_entity.type
_entity.pdbx_description
1 polymer ?
#
loop_
_entity_poly.entity_id
_entity_poly.type
_entity_poly.pdbx_seq_one_letter_code
_entity_poly.pdbx_strand_id
1 'polypeptide(L)'
;SSIARHYETGQHLPEDICMKLISTRTFRAGSMMLRQMRYAAVDLELHSEYIPGGSESIYDVDQRIGRKTNIIPLLREDKFLCSFSHIFADDYAAGYYSYQWAEVMSYDAFSAFEEAGLDNQRAIEVLGR
;
A
#
# COMPACT_ATOMS: atom_id res chain seq x y z
N SER A 1 2.53 5.75 -26.38
CA SER A 1 2.73 4.60 -25.45
C SER A 1 3.74 3.61 -26.03
N SER A 2 4.99 3.60 -25.53
CA SER A 2 6.08 2.76 -26.06
C SER A 2 6.17 1.37 -25.42
N ILE A 3 5.56 1.18 -24.23
CA ILE A 3 5.73 -0.01 -23.39
C ILE A 3 4.60 -1.05 -23.54
N ALA A 4 3.42 -0.67 -24.01
CA ALA A 4 2.26 -1.56 -24.15
C ALA A 4 2.07 -2.00 -25.61
N ARG A 5 2.49 -3.24 -25.92
CA ARG A 5 2.34 -3.86 -27.26
C ARG A 5 1.85 -5.30 -27.13
N HIS A 6 1.04 -5.75 -28.08
CA HIS A 6 0.63 -7.15 -28.18
C HIS A 6 1.85 -8.05 -28.43
N TYR A 7 1.97 -9.16 -27.70
CA TYR A 7 3.19 -9.99 -27.73
C TYR A 7 3.45 -10.64 -29.11
N GLU A 8 2.39 -11.02 -29.84
CA GLU A 8 2.54 -11.56 -31.21
C GLU A 8 2.56 -10.47 -32.29
N THR A 9 1.55 -9.60 -32.32
CA THR A 9 1.34 -8.67 -33.43
C THR A 9 2.14 -7.36 -33.31
N GLY A 10 2.71 -7.06 -32.14
CA GLY A 10 3.43 -5.81 -31.87
C GLY A 10 2.56 -4.54 -31.86
N GLN A 11 1.25 -4.70 -32.07
CA GLN A 11 0.30 -3.59 -32.11
C GLN A 11 0.21 -2.88 -30.76
N HIS A 12 0.10 -1.56 -30.79
CA HIS A 12 -0.07 -0.74 -29.60
C HIS A 12 -1.42 -1.00 -28.93
N LEU A 13 -1.47 -0.86 -27.61
CA LEU A 13 -2.73 -0.81 -26.89
C LEU A 13 -3.59 0.36 -27.40
N PRO A 14 -4.87 0.12 -27.77
CA PRO A 14 -5.78 1.19 -28.16
C PRO A 14 -5.94 2.25 -27.08
N GLU A 15 -5.99 3.52 -27.50
CA GLU A 15 -6.05 4.67 -26.58
C GLU A 15 -7.30 4.63 -25.68
N ASP A 16 -8.45 4.21 -26.22
CA ASP A 16 -9.69 4.13 -25.46
C ASP A 16 -9.62 3.09 -24.33
N ILE A 17 -8.90 1.98 -24.56
CA ILE A 17 -8.63 0.96 -23.55
C ILE A 17 -7.64 1.49 -22.52
N CYS A 18 -6.58 2.18 -22.96
CA CYS A 18 -5.62 2.83 -22.07
C CYS A 18 -6.33 3.79 -21.10
N MET A 19 -7.21 4.66 -21.61
CA MET A 19 -7.97 5.60 -20.80
C MET A 19 -8.94 4.91 -19.83
N LYS A 20 -9.58 3.81 -20.25
CA LYS A 20 -10.40 3.00 -19.33
C LYS A 20 -9.55 2.43 -18.18
N LEU A 21 -8.36 1.89 -18.47
CA LEU A 21 -7.47 1.37 -17.43
C LEU A 21 -7.05 2.48 -16.44
N ILE A 22 -6.65 3.65 -16.96
CA ILE A 22 -6.29 4.80 -16.12
C ILE A 22 -7.48 5.21 -15.24
N SER A 23 -8.70 5.26 -15.79
CA SER A 23 -9.91 5.63 -15.04
C SER A 23 -10.23 4.66 -13.88
N THR A 24 -9.76 3.41 -13.98
CA THR A 24 -9.95 2.39 -12.93
C THR A 24 -8.87 2.39 -11.85
N ARG A 25 -7.84 3.24 -11.96
CA ARG A 25 -6.68 3.27 -11.03
C ARG A 25 -7.08 3.35 -9.56
N THR A 26 -8.17 4.05 -9.24
CA THR A 26 -8.62 4.28 -7.85
C THR A 26 -9.67 3.27 -7.38
N PHE A 27 -10.01 2.28 -8.21
CA PHE A 27 -10.99 1.26 -7.84
C PHE A 27 -10.52 0.51 -6.59
N ARG A 28 -11.33 0.55 -5.53
CA ARG A 28 -11.06 -0.05 -4.20
C ARG A 28 -9.84 0.50 -3.45
N ALA A 29 -9.30 1.65 -3.85
CA ALA A 29 -8.14 2.26 -3.18
C ALA A 29 -8.35 2.39 -1.65
N GLY A 30 -9.54 2.80 -1.20
CA GLY A 30 -9.86 2.90 0.23
C GLY A 30 -9.80 1.57 0.99
N SER A 31 -10.27 0.47 0.39
CA SER A 31 -10.18 -0.86 1.02
C SER A 31 -8.74 -1.38 1.08
N MET A 32 -7.94 -1.07 0.07
CA MET A 32 -6.51 -1.42 0.06
C MET A 32 -5.74 -0.62 1.12
N MET A 33 -6.03 0.68 1.23
CA MET A 33 -5.48 1.58 2.25
C MET A 33 -5.79 1.08 3.66
N LEU A 34 -7.07 0.76 3.92
CA LEU A 34 -7.52 0.20 5.20
C LEU A 34 -6.77 -1.09 5.60
N ARG A 35 -6.46 -1.95 4.62
CA ARG A 35 -5.64 -3.15 4.85
C ARG A 35 -4.21 -2.80 5.27
N GLN A 36 -3.57 -1.84 4.59
CA GLN A 36 -2.23 -1.36 4.99
C GLN A 36 -2.24 -0.74 6.39
N MET A 37 -3.30 0.03 6.72
CA MET A 37 -3.49 0.59 8.06
C MET A 37 -3.65 -0.49 9.13
N ARG A 38 -4.41 -1.56 8.87
CA ARG A 38 -4.48 -2.73 9.78
C ARG A 38 -3.10 -3.28 10.05
N TYR A 39 -2.33 -3.57 8.99
CA TYR A 39 -1.03 -4.22 9.12
C TYR A 39 -0.03 -3.37 9.89
N ALA A 40 0.04 -2.08 9.59
CA ALA A 40 0.88 -1.13 10.33
C ALA A 40 0.46 -1.00 11.79
N ALA A 41 -0.84 -0.89 12.08
CA ALA A 41 -1.33 -0.76 13.45
C ALA A 41 -1.11 -2.03 14.27
N VAL A 42 -1.34 -3.21 13.67
CA VAL A 42 -1.08 -4.51 14.30
C VAL A 42 0.40 -4.66 14.61
N ASP A 43 1.27 -4.37 13.65
CA ASP A 43 2.72 -4.40 13.84
C ASP A 43 3.16 -3.51 15.00
N LEU A 44 2.77 -2.22 14.98
CA LEU A 44 3.13 -1.28 16.04
C LEU A 44 2.62 -1.74 17.39
N GLU A 45 1.36 -2.18 17.49
CA GLU A 45 0.77 -2.57 18.77
C GLU A 45 1.41 -3.85 19.34
N LEU A 46 1.73 -4.82 18.49
CA LEU A 46 2.45 -6.03 18.91
C LEU A 46 3.88 -5.75 19.40
N HIS A 47 4.52 -4.70 18.89
CA HIS A 47 5.91 -4.36 19.23
C HIS A 47 6.06 -3.21 20.22
N SER A 48 4.97 -2.62 20.73
CA SER A 48 5.01 -1.52 21.71
C SER A 48 4.22 -1.81 22.98
N GLU A 49 2.97 -2.26 22.86
CA GLU A 49 2.04 -2.36 23.99
C GLU A 49 1.69 -3.81 24.36
N TYR A 50 1.82 -4.76 23.44
CA TYR A 50 1.46 -6.15 23.69
C TYR A 50 2.37 -6.80 24.75
N ILE A 51 1.74 -7.50 25.71
CA ILE A 51 2.43 -8.20 26.79
C ILE A 51 2.31 -9.72 26.58
N PRO A 52 3.40 -10.43 26.25
CA PRO A 52 3.39 -11.89 26.14
C PRO A 52 2.91 -12.57 27.43
N GLY A 53 1.91 -13.45 27.30
CA GLY A 53 1.30 -14.14 28.44
C GLY A 53 0.30 -13.31 29.25
N GLY A 54 -0.03 -12.10 28.78
CA GLY A 54 -1.07 -11.24 29.35
C GLY A 54 -2.49 -11.73 29.10
N SER A 55 -3.47 -10.85 29.31
CA SER A 55 -4.90 -11.15 29.20
C SER A 55 -5.46 -11.16 27.77
N GLU A 56 -4.79 -10.49 26.82
CA GLU A 56 -5.13 -10.52 25.40
C GLU A 56 -4.13 -11.40 24.65
N SER A 57 -4.61 -12.18 23.67
CA SER A 57 -3.75 -12.87 22.71
C SER A 57 -3.40 -11.95 21.54
N ILE A 58 -2.37 -12.31 20.76
CA ILE A 58 -2.04 -11.61 19.50
C ILE A 58 -3.22 -11.55 18.52
N TYR A 59 -4.12 -12.55 18.55
CA TYR A 59 -5.31 -12.55 17.70
C TYR A 59 -6.41 -11.63 18.24
N ASP A 60 -6.48 -11.41 19.55
CA ASP A 60 -7.42 -10.44 20.12
C ASP A 60 -7.03 -9.01 19.73
N VAL A 61 -5.72 -8.72 19.71
CA VAL A 61 -5.17 -7.46 19.18
C VAL A 61 -5.54 -7.27 17.71
N ASP A 62 -5.28 -8.27 16.86
CA ASP A 62 -5.62 -8.22 15.43
C ASP A 62 -7.13 -8.05 15.19
N GLN A 63 -7.98 -8.78 15.93
CA GLN A 63 -9.44 -8.63 15.86
C GLN A 63 -9.90 -7.23 16.27
N ARG A 64 -9.33 -6.67 17.35
CA ARG A 64 -9.69 -5.34 17.85
C ARG A 64 -9.30 -4.24 16.87
N ILE A 65 -8.09 -4.30 16.31
CA ILE A 65 -7.65 -3.36 15.27
C ILE A 65 -8.48 -3.56 14.01
N GLY A 66 -8.76 -4.82 13.65
CA GLY A 66 -9.55 -5.21 12.50
C GLY A 66 -10.95 -4.58 12.48
N ARG A 67 -11.61 -4.44 13.63
CA ARG A 67 -12.92 -3.74 13.76
C ARG A 67 -12.86 -2.26 13.34
N LYS A 68 -11.70 -1.61 13.46
CA LYS A 68 -11.50 -0.20 13.08
C LYS A 68 -11.04 -0.05 11.64
N THR A 69 -10.45 -1.11 11.07
CA THR A 69 -9.68 -1.08 9.82
C THR A 69 -10.23 -2.00 8.74
N ASN A 70 -11.36 -2.69 8.96
CA ASN A 70 -12.04 -3.47 7.93
C ASN A 70 -13.51 -3.07 7.85
N ILE A 71 -14.01 -3.05 6.61
CA ILE A 71 -15.43 -2.83 6.33
C ILE A 71 -16.25 -4.08 6.69
N ILE A 72 -15.69 -5.25 6.41
CA ILE A 72 -16.29 -6.55 6.75
C ILE A 72 -15.56 -7.08 7.99
N PRO A 73 -16.28 -7.49 9.04
CA PRO A 73 -15.67 -8.07 10.22
C PRO A 73 -14.80 -9.29 9.87
N LEU A 74 -13.65 -9.37 10.54
CA LEU A 74 -12.76 -10.51 10.42
C LEU A 74 -13.38 -11.77 11.05
N LEU A 75 -13.13 -12.91 10.42
CA LEU A 75 -13.55 -14.20 10.95
C LEU A 75 -12.76 -14.52 12.22
N ARG A 76 -13.40 -15.19 13.18
CA ARG A 76 -12.74 -15.58 14.43
C ARG A 76 -11.57 -16.55 14.19
N GLU A 77 -11.70 -17.32 13.13
CA GLU A 77 -10.75 -18.32 12.67
C GLU A 77 -9.60 -17.69 11.87
N ASP A 78 -9.62 -16.38 11.59
CA ASP A 78 -8.51 -15.71 10.91
C ASP A 78 -7.20 -15.93 11.69
N LYS A 79 -6.16 -16.33 10.95
CA LYS A 79 -4.79 -16.58 11.42
C LYS A 79 -3.78 -15.84 10.56
N PHE A 80 -4.16 -14.67 10.04
CA PHE A 80 -3.29 -13.79 9.26
C PHE A 80 -1.89 -13.61 9.85
N LEU A 81 -1.77 -13.49 11.18
CA LEU A 81 -0.47 -13.34 11.84
C LEU A 81 0.51 -14.49 11.55
N CYS A 82 0.03 -15.72 11.32
CA CYS A 82 0.87 -16.85 10.94
C CYS A 82 1.48 -16.73 9.54
N SER A 83 0.93 -15.85 8.69
CA SER A 83 1.44 -15.58 7.34
C SER A 83 2.05 -14.17 7.22
N PHE A 84 2.15 -13.43 8.32
CA PHE A 84 2.67 -12.06 8.29
C PHE A 84 4.21 -12.03 8.35
N SER A 85 4.86 -12.49 7.29
CA SER A 85 6.33 -12.66 7.24
C SER A 85 7.10 -11.39 7.56
N HIS A 86 6.60 -10.24 7.13
CA HIS A 86 7.35 -8.98 7.18
C HIS A 86 7.82 -8.66 8.60
N ILE A 87 7.00 -8.95 9.60
CA ILE A 87 7.28 -8.59 10.99
C ILE A 87 7.78 -9.78 11.83
N PHE A 88 7.71 -11.02 11.31
CA PHE A 88 8.07 -12.24 12.05
C PHE A 88 9.25 -13.01 11.45
N ALA A 89 9.54 -12.83 10.17
CA ALA A 89 10.57 -13.54 9.42
C ALA A 89 11.53 -12.58 8.69
N ASP A 90 11.08 -11.37 8.40
CA ASP A 90 11.86 -10.32 7.75
C ASP A 90 12.17 -9.17 8.74
N ASP A 91 12.87 -8.14 8.28
CA ASP A 91 13.40 -7.05 9.13
C ASP A 91 12.43 -5.85 9.32
N TYR A 92 11.11 -6.06 9.19
CA TYR A 92 10.12 -4.98 9.25
C TYR A 92 9.33 -4.92 10.58
N ALA A 93 9.77 -5.64 11.62
CA ALA A 93 9.18 -5.52 12.95
C ALA A 93 9.19 -4.06 13.43
N ALA A 94 8.03 -3.56 13.91
CA ALA A 94 7.78 -2.16 14.24
C ALA A 94 8.03 -1.15 13.10
N GLY A 95 8.08 -1.62 11.86
CA GLY A 95 8.46 -0.85 10.67
C GLY A 95 7.49 -0.99 9.50
N TYR A 96 6.41 -1.77 9.61
CA TYR A 96 5.50 -2.01 8.48
C TYR A 96 4.81 -0.72 7.99
N TYR A 97 4.64 0.28 8.86
CA TYR A 97 4.09 1.59 8.49
C TYR A 97 4.92 2.32 7.41
N SER A 98 6.20 1.96 7.26
CA SER A 98 7.12 2.57 6.30
C SER A 98 6.63 2.51 4.85
N TYR A 99 5.86 1.48 4.46
CA TYR A 99 5.28 1.40 3.12
C TYR A 99 4.37 2.58 2.80
N GLN A 100 3.46 2.92 3.71
CA GLN A 100 2.52 4.03 3.52
C GLN A 100 3.22 5.38 3.69
N TRP A 101 4.20 5.45 4.59
CA TRP A 101 5.03 6.64 4.75
C TRP A 101 5.79 6.97 3.46
N ALA A 102 6.46 5.97 2.88
CA ALA A 102 7.18 6.11 1.61
C ALA A 102 6.23 6.44 0.45
N GLU A 103 5.06 5.80 0.40
CA GLU A 103 4.05 6.09 -0.63
C GLU A 103 3.60 7.56 -0.60
N VAL A 104 3.23 8.08 0.57
CA VAL A 104 2.83 9.50 0.72
C VAL A 104 3.96 10.45 0.30
N MET A 105 5.20 10.19 0.73
CA MET A 105 6.35 11.02 0.31
C MET A 105 6.58 10.95 -1.20
N SER A 106 6.41 9.77 -1.82
CA SER A 106 6.56 9.62 -3.26
C SER A 106 5.46 10.34 -4.05
N TYR A 107 4.23 10.38 -3.54
CA TYR A 107 3.16 11.18 -4.13
C TYR A 107 3.49 12.67 -4.07
N ASP A 108 3.94 13.17 -2.93
CA ASP A 108 4.34 14.56 -2.77
C ASP A 108 5.49 14.95 -3.72
N ALA A 109 6.53 14.10 -3.77
CA ALA A 109 7.63 14.28 -4.71
C ALA A 109 7.17 14.27 -6.17
N PHE A 110 6.26 13.36 -6.54
CA PHE A 110 5.73 13.29 -7.90
C PHE A 110 4.86 14.51 -8.27
N SER A 111 4.05 15.01 -7.34
CA SER A 111 3.22 16.20 -7.57
C SER A 111 4.06 17.42 -7.92
N ALA A 112 5.27 17.57 -7.36
CA ALA A 112 6.20 18.61 -7.78
C ALA A 112 6.59 18.51 -9.28
N PHE A 113 6.75 17.29 -9.81
CA PHE A 113 7.00 17.09 -11.25
C PHE A 113 5.76 17.38 -12.10
N GLU A 114 4.56 17.06 -11.62
CA GLU A 114 3.31 17.42 -12.30
C GLU A 114 3.15 18.94 -12.41
N GLU A 115 3.43 19.68 -11.33
CA GLU A 115 3.39 21.15 -11.30
C GLU A 115 4.42 21.79 -12.24
N ALA A 116 5.62 21.20 -12.36
CA ALA A 116 6.65 21.65 -13.29
C ALA A 116 6.31 21.41 -14.77
N GLY A 117 5.35 20.51 -15.04
CA GLY A 117 4.93 20.06 -16.35
C GLY A 117 5.77 18.89 -16.86
N LEU A 118 5.16 17.70 -16.96
CA LEU A 118 5.83 16.44 -17.32
C LEU A 118 6.46 16.43 -18.74
N ASP A 119 6.07 17.36 -19.61
CA ASP A 119 6.63 17.52 -20.95
C ASP A 119 7.75 18.59 -21.02
N ASN A 120 8.01 19.30 -19.91
CA ASN A 120 9.04 20.33 -19.82
C ASN A 120 10.36 19.73 -19.32
N GLN A 121 11.12 19.15 -20.25
CA GLN A 121 12.41 18.48 -19.99
C GLN A 121 13.35 19.32 -19.10
N ARG A 122 13.43 20.63 -19.34
CA ARG A 122 14.30 21.55 -18.60
C ARG A 122 13.83 21.78 -17.17
N ALA A 123 12.52 21.89 -16.94
CA ALA A 123 11.97 22.05 -15.61
C ALA A 123 12.17 20.78 -14.76
N ILE A 124 11.98 19.61 -15.36
CA ILE A 124 12.22 18.30 -14.72
C ILE A 124 13.71 18.14 -14.33
N GLU A 125 14.64 18.50 -15.22
CA GLU A 125 16.08 18.42 -14.94
C GLU A 125 16.53 19.35 -13.80
N VAL A 126 15.89 20.50 -13.63
CA VAL A 126 16.18 21.42 -12.52
C VAL A 126 15.59 20.90 -11.22
N LEU A 127 14.37 20.36 -11.26
CA LEU A 127 13.66 19.86 -10.07
C LEU A 127 14.26 18.56 -9.52
N GLY A 128 14.76 17.69 -10.39
CA GLY A 128 15.33 16.38 -10.02
C GLY A 128 16.81 16.39 -9.62
N ARG A 129 17.46 17.55 -9.58
CA ARG A 129 18.84 17.75 -9.11
C ARG A 129 18.88 18.13 -7.64
#